data_AF-A0AAN1Y264-F1
#
_entry.id   AF-A0AAN1Y264-F1
#
_cell.length_a   1.000
_cell.length_b   1.000
_cell.length_c   1.000
_cell.angle_alpha   90.00
_cell.angle_beta   90.00
_cell.angle_gamma   90.00
#
_symmetry.space_group_name_H-M   'P 1'
#
loop_
_entity.id
_entity.type
_entity.pdbx_description
1 polymer ?
#
loop_
_entity_poly.entity_id
_entity_poly.type
_entity_poly.pdbx_seq_one_letter_code
_entity_poly.pdbx_strand_id
1 'polypeptide(L)'
;MKKTLILFAMVVALVILPFFVNHGGEFGGSDGEAESQIQVVAPHYEPWFQPLYEPASGEIESLLFTLQGSLGAAVIFYILGYSKGRQRRDDRV
;
A
#
# COMPACT_ATOMS: atom_id res chain seq x y z
N MET A 1 -21.71 -13.47 -12.65
CA MET A 1 -21.09 -14.35 -11.65
C MET A 1 -19.76 -14.93 -12.10
N LYS A 2 -19.67 -15.63 -13.25
CA LYS A 2 -18.37 -16.16 -13.76
C LYS A 2 -17.26 -15.10 -13.85
N LYS A 3 -17.55 -13.91 -14.40
CA LYS A 3 -16.59 -12.80 -14.50
C LYS A 3 -16.09 -12.31 -13.13
N THR A 4 -16.98 -12.20 -12.15
CA THR A 4 -16.63 -11.79 -10.77
C THR A 4 -15.71 -12.79 -10.10
N LEU A 5 -15.99 -14.09 -10.26
CA LEU A 5 -15.13 -15.18 -9.76
C LEU A 5 -13.75 -15.16 -10.41
N ILE A 6 -13.67 -14.93 -11.73
CA ILE A 6 -12.39 -14.82 -12.45
C ILE A 6 -11.59 -13.61 -11.94
N LEU A 7 -12.20 -12.44 -11.84
CA LEU A 7 -11.52 -11.24 -11.34
C LEU A 7 -11.05 -11.41 -9.89
N PHE A 8 -11.87 -12.03 -9.03
CA PHE A 8 -11.49 -12.32 -7.65
C PHE A 8 -10.30 -13.29 -7.59
N ALA A 9 -10.33 -14.37 -8.38
CA ALA A 9 -9.20 -15.30 -8.48
C ALA A 9 -7.92 -14.62 -8.97
N MET A 10 -8.01 -13.69 -9.92
CA MET A 10 -6.86 -12.90 -10.38
C MET A 10 -6.29 -12.02 -9.26
N VAL A 11 -7.13 -11.35 -8.46
CA VAL A 11 -6.66 -10.55 -7.32
C VAL A 11 -5.98 -11.44 -6.28
N VAL A 12 -6.57 -12.59 -5.95
CA VAL A 12 -5.96 -13.56 -5.04
C VAL A 12 -4.60 -14.04 -5.56
N ALA A 13 -4.51 -14.35 -6.86
CA ALA A 13 -3.25 -14.72 -7.49
C ALA A 13 -2.21 -13.60 -7.41
N LEU A 14 -2.59 -12.34 -7.66
CA LEU A 14 -1.68 -11.19 -7.54
C LEU A 14 -1.11 -11.01 -6.13
N VAL A 15 -1.88 -11.34 -5.09
CA VAL A 15 -1.42 -11.25 -3.69
C VAL A 15 -0.53 -12.44 -3.31
N ILE A 16 -0.88 -13.66 -3.77
CA ILE A 16 -0.21 -14.89 -3.34
C ILE A 16 1.06 -15.18 -4.15
N LEU A 17 1.05 -14.93 -5.45
CA LEU A 17 2.15 -15.28 -6.35
C LEU A 17 3.51 -14.67 -5.93
N PRO A 18 3.59 -13.42 -5.42
CA PRO A 18 4.84 -12.85 -4.94
C PRO A 18 5.49 -13.61 -3.77
N PHE A 19 4.76 -14.43 -3.02
CA PHE A 19 5.35 -15.25 -1.94
C PHE A 19 6.14 -16.45 -2.48
N PHE A 20 5.88 -16.88 -3.71
CA PHE A 20 6.50 -18.06 -4.33
C PHE A 20 7.57 -17.71 -5.37
N VAL A 21 7.57 -16.48 -5.85
CA VAL A 21 8.65 -15.97 -6.71
C VAL A 21 9.71 -15.38 -5.79
N ASN A 22 10.98 -15.71 -5.99
CA ASN A 22 12.07 -15.07 -5.25
C ASN A 22 12.42 -13.75 -5.95
N HIS A 23 12.22 -12.63 -5.28
CA HIS A 23 12.43 -11.29 -5.83
C HIS A 23 13.80 -10.71 -5.46
N GLY A 24 14.60 -11.44 -4.67
CA GLY A 24 15.96 -11.03 -4.29
C GLY A 24 16.04 -9.74 -3.46
N GLY A 25 14.91 -9.22 -2.95
CA GLY A 25 14.84 -7.99 -2.16
C GLY A 25 13.99 -8.16 -0.90
N GLU A 26 14.32 -7.40 0.14
CA GLU A 26 13.50 -7.31 1.34
C GLU A 26 12.24 -6.49 1.04
N PHE A 27 11.15 -6.79 1.74
CA PHE A 27 9.91 -5.99 1.67
C PHE A 27 10.06 -4.69 2.49
N GLY A 28 11.10 -3.92 2.18
CA GLY A 28 11.39 -2.63 2.80
C GLY A 28 10.64 -1.47 2.16
N GLY A 29 10.63 -0.34 2.84
CA GLY A 29 10.12 0.92 2.29
C GLY A 29 11.01 1.44 1.15
N SER A 30 10.44 2.30 0.30
CA SER A 30 11.18 2.97 -0.79
C SER A 30 12.31 3.86 -0.30
N ASP A 31 12.21 4.34 0.93
CA ASP A 31 13.06 5.42 1.44
C ASP A 31 14.48 4.92 1.74
N GLY A 32 14.63 3.68 2.22
CA GLY A 32 15.93 3.06 2.43
C GLY A 32 16.71 2.82 1.13
N GLU A 33 16.00 2.40 0.07
CA GLU A 33 16.61 2.28 -1.27
C GLU A 33 17.05 3.64 -1.79
N ALA A 34 16.22 4.68 -1.61
CA ALA A 34 16.57 6.04 -2.02
C ALA A 34 17.81 6.57 -1.29
N GLU A 35 17.91 6.35 0.02
CA GLU A 35 19.07 6.76 0.82
C GLU A 35 20.36 6.09 0.31
N SER A 36 20.31 4.78 0.02
CA SER A 36 21.46 4.05 -0.52
C SER A 36 21.95 4.64 -1.85
N GLN A 37 21.02 5.01 -2.74
CA GLN A 37 21.36 5.60 -4.03
C GLN A 37 21.90 7.03 -3.89
N ILE A 38 21.40 7.81 -2.93
CA ILE A 38 21.94 9.15 -2.66
C ILE A 38 23.40 9.07 -2.23
N GLN A 39 23.76 8.12 -1.36
CA GLN A 39 25.14 7.94 -0.92
C GLN A 39 26.08 7.54 -2.07
N VAL A 40 25.58 6.81 -3.08
CA VAL A 40 26.34 6.46 -4.28
C VAL A 40 26.55 7.67 -5.19
N VAL A 41 25.51 8.48 -5.41
CA VAL A 41 25.55 9.62 -6.35
C VAL A 41 26.24 10.84 -5.74
N ALA A 42 26.07 11.08 -4.45
CA ALA A 42 26.61 12.22 -3.72
C ALA A 42 27.16 11.80 -2.35
N PRO A 43 28.41 11.28 -2.29
CA PRO A 43 29.00 10.74 -1.05
C PRO A 43 29.20 11.76 0.07
N HIS A 44 29.15 13.05 -0.25
CA HIS A 44 29.31 14.16 0.71
C HIS A 44 27.98 14.83 1.08
N TYR A 45 26.86 14.23 0.69
CA TYR A 45 25.54 14.76 1.00
C TYR A 45 25.20 14.55 2.47
N GLU A 46 24.81 15.62 3.14
CA GLU A 46 24.32 15.62 4.52
C GLU A 46 22.79 15.77 4.52
N PRO A 47 22.03 14.93 5.26
CA PRO A 47 20.58 15.06 5.37
C PRO A 47 20.18 16.45 5.89
N TRP A 48 19.36 17.17 5.11
CA TRP A 48 18.84 18.49 5.49
C TRP A 48 17.61 18.42 6.41
N PHE A 49 17.08 17.23 6.65
CA PHE A 49 15.93 16.98 7.51
C PHE A 49 16.12 15.69 8.30
N GLN A 50 15.64 15.67 9.54
CA GLN A 50 15.58 14.49 10.38
C GLN A 50 14.12 14.23 10.78
N PRO A 51 13.67 12.96 10.80
CA PRO A 51 12.31 12.64 11.22
C PRO A 51 12.02 13.20 12.62
N LEU A 52 10.86 13.84 12.78
CA LEU A 52 10.39 14.30 14.11
C LEU A 52 10.02 13.13 15.03
N TYR A 53 9.75 11.97 14.44
CA TYR A 53 9.39 10.74 15.12
C TYR A 53 9.97 9.57 14.34
N GLU A 54 10.61 8.65 15.05
CA GLU A 54 11.12 7.40 14.52
C GLU A 54 10.48 6.25 15.32
N PRO A 55 9.81 5.29 14.65
CA PRO A 55 9.20 4.15 15.33
C PRO A 55 10.24 3.34 16.11
N ALA A 56 9.81 2.74 17.23
CA ALA A 56 10.71 1.93 18.06
C ALA A 56 11.21 0.64 17.36
N SER A 57 10.58 0.23 16.27
CA SER A 57 11.03 -0.85 15.39
C SER A 57 10.45 -0.71 13.98
N GLY A 58 11.11 -1.30 12.98
CA GLY A 58 10.60 -1.37 11.60
C GLY A 58 9.30 -2.18 11.46
N GLU A 59 9.02 -3.09 12.40
CA GLU A 59 7.73 -3.79 12.46
C GLU A 59 6.58 -2.84 12.83
N ILE A 60 6.83 -1.91 13.76
CA ILE A 60 5.85 -0.88 14.15
C ILE A 60 5.61 0.07 12.98
N GLU A 61 6.67 0.46 12.27
CA GLU A 61 6.56 1.27 11.05
C GLU A 61 5.67 0.59 10.00
N SER A 62 5.95 -0.68 9.69
CA SER A 62 5.18 -1.49 8.73
C SER A 62 3.72 -1.63 9.14
N LEU A 63 3.46 -1.81 10.45
CA LEU A 63 2.10 -1.88 11.00
C LEU A 63 1.35 -0.56 10.84
N LEU A 64 1.98 0.56 11.18
CA LEU A 64 1.38 1.89 11.02
C LEU A 64 1.10 2.21 9.55
N PHE A 65 2.00 1.83 8.64
CA PHE A 65 1.80 1.99 7.20
C PHE A 65 0.62 1.14 6.70
N THR A 66 0.55 -0.11 7.14
CA THR A 66 -0.57 -1.02 6.82
C THR A 66 -1.90 -0.49 7.35
N LEU A 67 -1.90 0.04 8.58
CA LEU A 67 -3.07 0.65 9.19
C LEU A 67 -3.55 1.85 8.37
N GLN A 68 -2.65 2.77 8.00
CA GLN A 68 -2.98 3.92 7.15
C GLN A 68 -3.58 3.48 5.81
N GLY A 69 -2.95 2.50 5.15
CA GLY A 69 -3.46 1.93 3.90
C GLY A 69 -4.86 1.31 4.04
N SER A 70 -5.10 0.54 5.11
CA SER A 70 -6.39 -0.08 5.38
C SER A 70 -7.50 0.95 5.65
N LEU A 71 -7.19 2.02 6.38
CA LEU A 71 -8.13 3.13 6.62
C LEU A 71 -8.46 3.86 5.32
N GLY A 72 -7.45 4.15 4.49
CA GLY A 72 -7.65 4.73 3.16
C GLY A 72 -8.56 3.89 2.28
N ALA A 73 -8.33 2.57 2.24
CA ALA A 73 -9.17 1.63 1.52
C ALA A 73 -10.62 1.64 2.05
N ALA A 74 -10.82 1.60 3.37
CA ALA A 74 -12.14 1.64 3.98
C ALA A 74 -12.93 2.90 3.58
N VAL A 75 -12.29 4.07 3.57
CA VAL A 75 -12.90 5.33 3.13
C VAL A 75 -13.31 5.25 1.65
N ILE A 76 -12.43 4.78 0.77
CA ILE A 76 -12.72 4.66 -0.66
C ILE A 76 -13.92 3.72 -0.89
N PHE A 77 -13.91 2.54 -0.28
CA PHE A 77 -15.00 1.57 -0.46
C PHE A 77 -16.32 2.05 0.16
N TYR A 78 -16.28 2.81 1.26
CA TYR A 78 -17.47 3.44 1.81
C TYR A 78 -18.09 4.43 0.82
N ILE A 79 -17.29 5.31 0.22
CA ILE A 79 -17.78 6.29 -0.77
C ILE A 79 -18.36 5.60 -2.00
N LEU A 80 -17.66 4.59 -2.54
CA LEU A 80 -18.15 3.81 -3.68
C LEU A 80 -19.47 3.09 -3.35
N GLY A 81 -19.56 2.48 -2.17
CA GLY A 81 -20.77 1.82 -1.69
C GLY A 81 -21.94 2.79 -1.51
N TYR A 82 -21.70 3.93 -0.87
CA TYR A 82 -22.70 4.98 -0.69
C TYR A 82 -23.21 5.53 -2.02
N SER A 83 -22.31 5.87 -2.95
CA SER A 83 -22.67 6.35 -4.28
C SER A 83 -23.51 5.34 -5.05
N LYS A 84 -23.17 4.04 -4.97
CA LYS A 84 -23.95 3.00 -5.62
C LYS A 84 -25.33 2.82 -4.98
N GLY A 85 -25.42 2.95 -3.67
CA GLY A 85 -26.68 2.91 -2.92
C GLY A 85 -27.60 4.08 -3.29
N ARG A 86 -27.05 5.29 -3.44
CA ARG A 86 -27.80 6.49 -3.84
C ARG A 86 -28.38 6.36 -5.25
N GLN A 87 -27.57 5.92 -6.22
CA GLN A 87 -28.04 5.70 -7.59
C GLN A 87 -29.22 4.70 -7.66
N ARG A 88 -29.15 3.60 -6.90
CA ARG A 88 -30.25 2.62 -6.82
C ARG A 88 -31.54 3.17 -6.20
N ARG A 89 -31.44 4.23 -5.39
CA ARG A 89 -32.60 4.90 -4.79
C ARG A 89 -33.23 5.85 -5.78
N ASP A 90 -32.44 6.62 -6.53
CA ASP A 90 -32.93 7.48 -7.61
C ASP A 90 -33.57 6.65 -8.74
N ASP A 91 -33.03 5.47 -9.09
CA ASP A 91 -33.62 4.57 -10.09
C ASP A 91 -34.99 3.97 -9.66
N ARG A 92 -35.36 4.08 -8.37
CA ARG A 92 -36.58 3.50 -7.79
C ARG A 92 -37.68 4.53 -7.52
N VAL A 93 -37.40 5.82 -7.67
CA VAL A 93 -38.36 6.93 -7.51
C VAL A 93 -38.79 7.41 -8.88
#